data_AF-A0A1G7FP60-F1
#
_entry.id   AF-A0A1G7FP60-F1
#
_cell.length_a   1.000
_cell.length_b   1.000
_cell.length_c   1.000
_cell.angle_alpha   90.00
_cell.angle_beta   90.00
_cell.angle_gamma   90.00
#
_symmetry.space_group_name_H-M   'P 1'
#
loop_
_entity.id
_entity.type
_entity.pdbx_description
1 polymer ?
#
loop_
_entity_poly.entity_id
_entity_poly.type
_entity_poly.pdbx_seq_one_letter_code
_entity_poly.pdbx_strand_id
1 'polypeptide(L)'
;MTEDIRNFKINWIDGMKISKTHFQSLQNFAENSVKDAFVTRKGRHTYGYLASHTGSKNHSAIHLDIHKSLKISIKELRAITPNGNRIEITKETPSVEDDIIVSDFLDTKSEEGFLIINLDTQNSVAFGEQDPKEVPPRYPFLTNGHFFTFIDAEELKKTGLSGNQLPVAKIVKDGKGLSATTDYIPPCTSLGAHDQLMDFYDQAASFLKMSERNAITIVQKIKSKQNENTISDAMFIAVDKIYAYLAQQMTTVKWEQYDMHPKDLLKILVSFARIFKGSVDVSSPENKEQLFNYFGEWTDLKGGAYEKTFTDIINLNYNHLDVNENIKTVSAFMKIMDRLLTVLTQVDYIGKRRDMGIFVHENIVNEKSSKSGGPSFLAE
;
A
#
# COMPACT_ATOMS: atom_id res chain seq x y z
N MET A 1 9.89 12.27 12.85
CA MET A 1 10.50 12.08 14.18
C MET A 1 10.95 13.45 14.64
N THR A 2 10.53 13.90 15.82
CA THR A 2 10.93 15.22 16.33
C THR A 2 12.29 15.09 17.00
N GLU A 3 13.28 15.82 16.52
CA GLU A 3 14.62 15.88 17.14
C GLU A 3 14.65 16.96 18.21
N ASP A 4 15.63 16.88 19.12
CA ASP A 4 15.85 17.94 20.10
C ASP A 4 16.20 19.25 19.41
N ILE A 5 15.70 20.36 19.96
CA ILE A 5 15.98 21.70 19.42
C ILE A 5 17.48 21.99 19.58
N ARG A 6 18.18 22.11 18.46
CA ARG A 6 19.61 22.47 18.41
C ARG A 6 19.88 23.92 18.03
N ASN A 7 18.95 24.54 17.29
CA ASN A 7 19.09 25.90 16.80
C ASN A 7 18.06 26.79 17.51
N PHE A 8 18.52 27.86 18.16
CA PHE A 8 17.68 28.77 18.95
C PHE A 8 17.58 30.14 18.29
N LYS A 9 16.56 30.90 18.71
CA LYS A 9 16.40 32.31 18.32
C LYS A 9 17.62 33.13 18.75
N ILE A 10 17.96 34.10 17.92
CA ILE A 10 19.02 35.07 18.22
C ILE A 10 18.45 36.17 19.09
N ASN A 11 19.16 36.48 20.16
CA ASN A 11 18.87 37.63 21.02
C ASN A 11 19.47 38.90 20.40
N TRP A 12 18.67 39.64 19.63
CA TRP A 12 19.09 40.89 19.00
C TRP A 12 19.04 42.05 20.00
N ILE A 13 20.11 42.85 20.06
CA ILE A 13 20.23 44.01 20.94
C ILE A 13 20.76 45.19 20.12
N ASP A 14 20.25 46.40 20.37
CA ASP A 14 20.71 47.61 19.70
C ASP A 14 22.22 47.82 19.88
N GLY A 15 22.91 48.18 18.79
CA GLY A 15 24.37 48.36 18.78
C GLY A 15 25.18 47.07 18.70
N MET A 16 24.54 45.89 18.61
CA MET A 16 25.21 44.60 18.43
C MET A 16 25.94 44.52 17.08
N LYS A 17 27.19 44.02 17.09
CA LYS A 17 27.94 43.73 15.86
C LYS A 17 27.40 42.48 15.18
N ILE A 18 27.01 42.60 13.91
CA ILE A 18 26.42 41.52 13.13
C ILE A 18 27.53 40.74 12.38
N SER A 19 27.37 39.43 12.29
CA SER A 19 28.29 38.53 11.59
C SER A 19 27.53 37.43 10.84
N LYS A 20 28.23 36.70 9.97
CA LYS A 20 27.70 35.54 9.23
C LYS A 20 27.01 34.51 10.13
N THR A 21 27.57 34.25 11.31
CA THR A 21 27.03 33.24 12.24
C THR A 21 25.62 33.60 12.72
N HIS A 22 25.30 34.89 12.85
CA HIS A 22 23.94 35.32 13.18
C HIS A 22 22.97 34.98 12.04
N PHE A 23 23.32 35.26 10.80
CA PHE A 23 22.43 34.91 9.68
C PHE A 23 22.24 33.39 9.54
N GLN A 24 23.30 32.61 9.74
CA GLN A 24 23.21 31.14 9.73
C GLN A 24 22.32 30.60 10.85
N SER A 25 22.47 31.09 12.08
CA SER A 25 21.62 30.67 13.19
C SER A 25 20.14 31.05 12.97
N LEU A 26 19.89 32.22 12.39
CA LEU A 26 18.53 32.65 12.04
C LEU A 26 17.92 31.73 10.98
N GLN A 27 18.67 31.43 9.92
CA GLN A 27 18.25 30.51 8.87
C GLN A 27 17.97 29.12 9.44
N ASN A 28 18.89 28.55 10.21
CA ASN A 28 18.73 27.22 10.81
C ASN A 28 17.53 27.15 11.76
N PHE A 29 17.28 28.20 12.56
CA PHE A 29 16.10 28.28 13.42
C PHE A 29 14.80 28.31 12.60
N ALA A 30 14.77 29.10 11.53
CA ALA A 30 13.60 29.19 10.65
C ALA A 30 13.31 27.87 9.94
N GLU A 31 14.34 27.22 9.38
CA GLU A 31 14.23 25.91 8.73
C GLU A 31 13.72 24.84 9.72
N ASN A 32 14.28 24.77 10.92
CA ASN A 32 13.84 23.83 11.94
C ASN A 32 12.38 24.07 12.37
N SER A 33 11.97 25.33 12.51
CA SER A 33 10.58 25.67 12.83
C SER A 33 9.60 25.15 11.77
N VAL A 34 9.97 25.21 10.49
CA VAL A 34 9.16 24.66 9.38
C VAL A 34 9.14 23.13 9.43
N LYS A 35 10.28 22.48 9.70
CA LYS A 35 10.38 21.02 9.87
C LYS A 35 9.49 20.54 11.01
N ASP A 36 9.51 21.21 12.15
CA ASP A 36 8.67 20.88 13.31
C ASP A 36 7.18 21.00 12.96
N ALA A 37 6.79 22.08 12.27
CA ALA A 37 5.40 22.26 11.82
C ALA A 37 4.95 21.13 10.87
N PHE A 38 5.86 20.63 10.01
CA PHE A 38 5.57 19.50 9.12
C PHE A 38 5.41 18.19 9.90
N VAL A 39 6.40 17.84 10.74
CA VAL A 39 6.44 16.57 11.48
C VAL A 39 5.28 16.45 12.47
N THR A 40 4.95 17.52 13.18
CA THR A 40 3.89 17.52 14.21
C THR A 40 2.50 17.34 13.63
N ARG A 41 2.21 17.95 12.46
CA ARG A 41 0.86 17.97 11.88
C ARG A 41 0.50 16.70 11.12
N LYS A 42 1.49 16.03 10.53
CA LYS A 42 1.27 15.00 9.51
C LYS A 42 1.56 13.56 9.97
N GLY A 43 2.34 13.36 11.04
CA GLY A 43 2.50 12.03 11.67
C GLY A 43 3.48 11.09 10.96
N ARG A 44 3.51 9.81 11.37
CA ARG A 44 4.62 8.85 11.11
C ARG A 44 4.88 8.46 9.65
N HIS A 45 3.96 8.70 8.71
CA HIS A 45 4.06 8.22 7.32
C HIS A 45 3.99 9.35 6.31
N THR A 46 4.57 10.50 6.62
CA THR A 46 4.40 11.70 5.79
C THR A 46 5.68 12.16 5.15
N TYR A 47 6.62 11.22 5.03
CA TYR A 47 7.87 11.39 4.33
C TYR A 47 7.84 10.59 3.03
N GLY A 48 8.89 10.73 2.24
CA GLY A 48 9.02 10.04 0.97
C GLY A 48 8.92 10.96 -0.22
N TYR A 49 8.64 10.34 -1.36
CA TYR A 49 8.68 10.98 -2.66
C TYR A 49 7.53 11.99 -2.77
N LEU A 50 7.80 13.10 -3.45
CA LEU A 50 6.87 14.16 -3.73
C LEU A 50 6.38 14.03 -5.18
N ALA A 51 5.08 14.27 -5.38
CA ALA A 51 4.51 14.40 -6.72
C ALA A 51 4.99 15.70 -7.38
N SER A 52 5.30 15.63 -8.68
CA SER A 52 5.62 16.82 -9.45
C SER A 52 4.40 17.31 -10.23
N HIS A 53 4.05 18.57 -10.01
CA HIS A 53 2.96 19.21 -10.74
C HIS A 53 3.38 19.63 -12.15
N THR A 54 4.69 19.65 -12.43
CA THR A 54 5.26 20.02 -13.73
C THR A 54 5.52 18.79 -14.63
N GLY A 55 5.05 17.60 -14.21
CA GLY A 55 5.23 16.35 -14.95
C GLY A 55 6.64 15.74 -14.87
N SER A 56 7.57 16.34 -14.13
CA SER A 56 8.90 15.77 -13.90
C SER A 56 8.79 14.54 -12.99
N LYS A 57 9.32 13.40 -13.40
CA LYS A 57 9.23 12.17 -12.62
C LYS A 57 10.48 11.97 -11.78
N ASN A 58 10.32 11.43 -10.58
CA ASN A 58 11.46 10.93 -9.82
C ASN A 58 12.12 9.83 -10.66
N HIS A 59 13.40 10.02 -10.98
CA HIS A 59 14.17 9.16 -11.86
C HIS A 59 15.52 8.83 -11.21
N SER A 60 15.59 7.62 -10.66
CA SER A 60 16.80 6.98 -10.16
C SER A 60 17.19 5.81 -11.07
N ALA A 61 18.48 5.67 -11.33
CA ALA A 61 19.06 4.51 -12.00
C ALA A 61 19.98 3.81 -11.00
N ILE A 62 19.66 2.56 -10.67
CA ILE A 62 20.41 1.75 -9.71
C ILE A 62 20.77 0.44 -10.40
N HIS A 63 22.06 0.22 -10.60
CA HIS A 63 22.58 -0.92 -11.33
C HIS A 63 23.52 -1.73 -10.44
N LEU A 64 23.32 -3.05 -10.41
CA LEU A 64 24.27 -3.95 -9.76
C LEU A 64 25.35 -4.36 -10.77
N ASP A 65 26.61 -4.14 -10.43
CA ASP A 65 27.77 -4.57 -11.22
C ASP A 65 28.20 -6.01 -10.87
N ILE A 66 29.02 -6.62 -11.73
CA ILE A 66 29.56 -7.98 -11.60
C ILE A 66 30.33 -8.22 -10.29
N HIS A 67 30.83 -7.14 -9.67
CA HIS A 67 31.53 -7.18 -8.38
C HIS A 67 30.61 -7.07 -7.17
N LYS A 68 29.28 -7.22 -7.34
CA LYS A 68 28.27 -7.05 -6.29
C LYS A 68 28.32 -5.64 -5.66
N SER A 69 28.62 -4.66 -6.51
CA SER A 69 28.64 -3.25 -6.18
C SER A 69 27.42 -2.57 -6.80
N LEU A 70 26.70 -1.78 -6.01
CA LEU A 70 25.57 -0.99 -6.45
C LEU A 70 26.10 0.35 -6.99
N LYS A 71 26.07 0.50 -8.32
CA LYS A 71 26.28 1.78 -8.98
C LYS A 71 24.99 2.56 -8.98
N ILE A 72 25.03 3.72 -8.34
CA ILE A 72 23.86 4.54 -8.05
C ILE A 72 24.02 5.84 -8.83
N SER A 73 22.98 6.23 -9.57
CA SER A 73 22.90 7.53 -10.23
C SER A 73 21.49 8.08 -10.09
N ILE A 74 21.33 9.15 -9.31
CA ILE A 74 20.06 9.84 -9.13
C ILE A 74 20.08 11.10 -10.00
N LYS A 75 19.20 11.12 -11.01
CA LYS A 75 19.08 12.25 -11.94
C LYS A 75 18.06 13.27 -11.48
N GLU A 76 16.91 12.78 -11.03
CA GLU A 76 15.83 13.62 -10.51
C GLU A 76 15.21 12.93 -9.29
N LEU A 77 15.18 13.61 -8.15
CA LEU A 77 14.51 13.13 -6.94
C LEU A 77 14.04 14.31 -6.12
N ARG A 78 12.73 14.36 -5.90
CA ARG A 78 12.07 15.27 -4.98
C ARG A 78 11.46 14.46 -3.86
N ALA A 79 11.99 14.63 -2.66
CA ALA A 79 11.52 13.89 -1.51
C ALA A 79 11.64 14.71 -0.22
N ILE A 80 10.97 14.24 0.82
CA ILE A 80 11.13 14.76 2.18
C ILE A 80 11.47 13.60 3.12
N THR A 81 12.42 13.81 4.01
CA THR A 81 12.88 12.79 4.97
C THR A 81 11.97 12.73 6.21
N PRO A 82 12.06 11.69 7.06
CA PRO A 82 11.23 11.56 8.27
C PRO A 82 11.29 12.71 9.29
N ASN A 83 12.36 13.51 9.29
CA ASN A 83 12.48 14.73 10.12
C ASN A 83 12.17 16.03 9.35
N GLY A 84 11.65 15.93 8.12
CA GLY A 84 11.17 17.09 7.35
C GLY A 84 12.24 17.77 6.47
N ASN A 85 13.45 17.22 6.33
CA ASN A 85 14.42 17.77 5.40
C ASN A 85 14.03 17.45 3.95
N ARG A 86 14.17 18.44 3.06
CA ARG A 86 13.90 18.28 1.63
C ARG A 86 15.15 17.74 0.92
N ILE A 87 14.94 16.71 0.11
CA ILE A 87 15.87 16.25 -0.92
C ILE A 87 15.37 16.83 -2.24
N GLU A 88 16.21 17.65 -2.87
CA GLU A 88 15.94 18.26 -4.17
C GLU A 88 17.13 17.97 -5.08
N ILE A 89 16.97 16.95 -5.92
CA ILE A 89 17.91 16.59 -6.98
C ILE A 89 17.17 16.83 -8.30
N THR A 90 17.73 17.71 -9.12
CA THR A 90 17.22 18.11 -10.43
C THR A 90 18.38 18.27 -11.41
N LYS A 91 18.09 18.61 -12.67
CA LYS A 91 19.12 18.93 -13.67
C LYS A 91 19.97 20.15 -13.32
N GLU A 92 19.49 21.02 -12.43
CA GLU A 92 20.19 22.26 -12.02
C GLU A 92 21.04 22.07 -10.75
N THR A 93 20.88 20.94 -10.07
CA THR A 93 21.65 20.61 -8.86
C THR A 93 22.82 19.68 -9.22
N PRO A 94 23.86 19.58 -8.36
CA PRO A 94 24.93 18.60 -8.55
C PRO A 94 24.38 17.18 -8.72
N SER A 95 24.99 16.41 -9.63
CA SER A 95 24.68 15.00 -9.81
C SER A 95 25.01 14.21 -8.55
N VAL A 96 24.13 13.28 -8.18
CA VAL A 96 24.34 12.40 -7.03
C VAL A 96 24.63 10.99 -7.54
N GLU A 97 25.89 10.60 -7.44
CA GLU A 97 26.40 9.30 -7.87
C GLU A 97 27.25 8.69 -6.77
N ASP A 98 27.16 7.37 -6.61
CA ASP A 98 27.90 6.61 -5.59
C ASP A 98 28.07 5.15 -6.02
N ASP A 99 29.02 4.45 -5.39
CA ASP A 99 29.27 3.02 -5.61
C ASP A 99 29.41 2.30 -4.26
N ILE A 100 28.48 1.38 -3.97
CA ILE A 100 28.43 0.68 -2.68
C ILE A 100 28.58 -0.82 -2.87
N ILE A 101 29.59 -1.37 -2.21
CA ILE A 101 29.80 -2.82 -2.13
C ILE A 101 28.76 -3.42 -1.17
N VAL A 102 27.98 -4.38 -1.67
CA VAL A 102 26.96 -5.10 -0.90
C VAL A 102 27.20 -6.62 -0.88
N SER A 103 28.45 -7.05 -1.08
CA SER A 103 28.82 -8.48 -1.08
C SER A 103 28.41 -9.19 0.21
N ASP A 104 28.59 -8.52 1.34
CA ASP A 104 28.41 -9.07 2.69
C ASP A 104 26.93 -9.35 2.97
N PHE A 105 26.02 -8.72 2.23
CA PHE A 105 24.59 -8.99 2.33
C PHE A 105 24.25 -10.44 2.01
N LEU A 106 24.99 -11.10 1.11
CA LEU A 106 24.76 -12.51 0.77
C LEU A 106 24.93 -13.43 1.98
N ASP A 107 25.82 -13.09 2.90
CA ASP A 107 26.12 -13.89 4.10
C ASP A 107 25.13 -13.67 5.24
N THR A 108 24.25 -12.67 5.12
CA THR A 108 23.18 -12.41 6.09
C THR A 108 22.04 -13.43 5.99
N LYS A 109 21.20 -13.52 7.02
CA LYS A 109 19.96 -14.33 6.97
C LYS A 109 18.79 -13.61 6.30
N SER A 110 18.93 -12.32 6.02
CA SER A 110 17.88 -11.50 5.43
C SER A 110 17.78 -11.78 3.93
N GLU A 111 16.56 -11.95 3.43
CA GLU A 111 16.30 -12.19 1.99
C GLU A 111 16.24 -10.88 1.18
N GLU A 112 16.03 -9.76 1.88
CA GLU A 112 15.88 -8.44 1.30
C GLU A 112 16.59 -7.38 2.15
N GLY A 113 16.97 -6.30 1.48
CA GLY A 113 17.56 -5.11 2.09
C GLY A 113 17.24 -3.86 1.28
N PHE A 114 17.60 -2.71 1.84
CA PHE A 114 17.25 -1.41 1.27
C PHE A 114 18.50 -0.58 1.04
N LEU A 115 18.54 0.07 -0.12
CA LEU A 115 19.45 1.17 -0.38
C LEU A 115 18.83 2.45 0.17
N ILE A 116 19.56 3.14 1.04
CA ILE A 116 19.13 4.35 1.73
C ILE A 116 19.94 5.53 1.24
N ILE A 117 19.29 6.60 0.81
CA ILE A 117 19.92 7.91 0.66
C ILE A 117 19.93 8.61 2.01
N ASN A 118 21.09 9.13 2.39
CA ASN A 118 21.30 9.88 3.62
C ASN A 118 21.58 11.34 3.28
N LEU A 119 20.91 12.23 3.99
CA LEU A 119 21.15 13.66 3.90
C LEU A 119 22.20 14.11 4.92
N ASP A 120 23.32 14.63 4.42
CA ASP A 120 24.35 15.26 5.25
C ASP A 120 24.06 16.76 5.38
N THR A 121 23.50 17.13 6.54
CA THR A 121 23.15 18.51 6.87
C THR A 121 24.34 19.30 7.44
N GLN A 122 25.48 18.66 7.69
CA GLN A 122 26.68 19.33 8.19
C GLN A 122 27.63 19.71 7.04
N ASN A 123 27.66 18.89 5.99
CA ASN A 123 28.51 19.10 4.82
C ASN A 123 27.66 19.54 3.62
N SER A 124 27.48 20.84 3.46
CA SER A 124 26.80 21.41 2.29
C SER A 124 27.72 21.46 1.06
N VAL A 125 27.12 21.29 -0.12
CA VAL A 125 27.78 21.36 -1.42
C VAL A 125 27.37 22.66 -2.12
N ALA A 126 28.35 23.47 -2.53
CA ALA A 126 28.09 24.70 -3.27
C ALA A 126 27.85 24.42 -4.76
N PHE A 127 26.89 25.12 -5.37
CA PHE A 127 26.50 24.90 -6.77
C PHE A 127 25.88 26.15 -7.43
N GLY A 128 25.58 26.04 -8.72
CA GLY A 128 25.02 27.09 -9.57
C GLY A 128 26.07 27.71 -10.51
N GLU A 129 25.63 28.54 -11.46
CA GLU A 129 26.54 29.27 -12.33
C GLU A 129 27.19 30.43 -11.56
N GLN A 130 28.51 30.58 -11.68
CA GLN A 130 29.23 31.70 -11.04
C GLN A 130 28.99 32.98 -11.84
N ASP A 131 28.68 34.09 -11.16
CA ASP A 131 28.57 35.39 -11.81
C ASP A 131 29.98 35.92 -12.12
N PRO A 132 30.36 36.13 -13.39
CA PRO A 132 31.68 36.66 -13.75
C PRO A 132 31.95 38.08 -13.22
N LYS A 133 30.90 38.81 -12.82
CA LYS A 133 31.01 40.14 -12.22
C LYS A 133 31.25 40.11 -10.72
N GLU A 134 31.02 38.97 -10.06
CA GLU A 134 31.27 38.83 -8.63
C GLU A 134 32.77 38.63 -8.36
N VAL A 135 33.31 39.40 -7.41
CA VAL A 135 34.74 39.34 -7.06
C VAL A 135 34.87 39.14 -5.54
N PRO A 136 35.41 37.98 -5.07
CA PRO A 136 35.87 36.84 -5.87
C PRO A 136 34.69 36.02 -6.45
N PRO A 137 34.88 35.35 -7.60
CA PRO A 137 33.87 34.44 -8.13
C PRO A 137 33.51 33.36 -7.11
N ARG A 138 32.21 33.14 -6.90
CA ARG A 138 31.71 32.08 -6.02
C ARG A 138 30.47 31.41 -6.59
N TYR A 139 30.20 30.23 -6.09
CA TYR A 139 28.93 29.56 -6.32
C TYR A 139 27.81 30.27 -5.53
N PRO A 140 26.65 30.56 -6.16
CA PRO A 140 25.59 31.32 -5.52
C PRO A 140 24.76 30.50 -4.53
N PHE A 141 24.67 29.17 -4.70
CA PHE A 141 23.74 28.31 -3.95
C PHE A 141 24.45 27.22 -3.16
N LEU A 142 23.72 26.66 -2.17
CA LEU A 142 24.12 25.52 -1.36
C LEU A 142 23.03 24.46 -1.39
N THR A 143 23.43 23.20 -1.51
CA THR A 143 22.59 22.02 -1.27
C THR A 143 23.22 21.17 -0.17
N ASN A 144 22.47 20.23 0.40
CA ASN A 144 23.02 19.28 1.35
C ASN A 144 23.88 18.23 0.64
N GLY A 145 24.86 17.67 1.35
CA GLY A 145 25.57 16.48 0.89
C GLY A 145 24.63 15.28 0.87
N HIS A 146 24.90 14.35 -0.05
CA HIS A 146 24.17 13.08 -0.13
C HIS A 146 25.19 11.95 -0.14
N PHE A 147 24.89 10.88 0.58
CA PHE A 147 25.65 9.64 0.54
C PHE A 147 24.71 8.46 0.71
N PHE A 148 25.13 7.28 0.29
CA PHE A 148 24.27 6.10 0.36
C PHE A 148 24.76 5.11 1.41
N THR A 149 23.81 4.33 1.94
CA THR A 149 24.11 3.20 2.81
C THR A 149 23.19 2.05 2.47
N PHE A 150 23.69 0.82 2.61
CA PHE A 150 22.87 -0.38 2.51
C PHE A 150 22.55 -0.91 3.91
N ILE A 151 21.30 -1.35 4.11
CA ILE A 151 20.86 -1.97 5.36
C ILE A 151 19.95 -3.16 5.05
N ASP A 152 20.13 -4.29 5.73
CA ASP A 152 19.22 -5.42 5.55
C ASP A 152 17.87 -5.18 6.22
N ALA A 153 16.81 -5.84 5.75
CA ALA A 153 15.46 -5.57 6.22
C ALA A 153 15.22 -5.93 7.69
N GLU A 154 15.91 -6.94 8.23
CA GLU A 154 15.75 -7.35 9.63
C GLU A 154 16.46 -6.39 10.57
N GLU A 155 17.60 -5.83 10.16
CA GLU A 155 18.26 -4.75 10.87
C GLU A 155 17.40 -3.48 10.84
N LEU A 156 16.90 -3.08 9.66
CA LEU A 156 16.05 -1.89 9.51
C LEU A 156 14.76 -1.97 10.35
N LYS A 157 14.16 -3.15 10.48
CA LYS A 157 12.99 -3.36 11.37
C LYS A 157 13.31 -3.10 12.84
N LYS A 158 14.55 -3.40 13.28
CA LYS A 158 15.00 -3.22 14.67
C LYS A 158 15.41 -1.79 14.96
N THR A 159 16.18 -1.18 14.06
CA THR A 159 16.76 0.15 14.26
C THR A 159 15.81 1.26 13.85
N GLY A 160 14.95 1.02 12.86
CA GLY A 160 14.14 2.03 12.20
C GLY A 160 14.96 2.97 11.31
N LEU A 161 14.27 3.83 10.56
CA LEU A 161 14.93 4.90 9.82
C LEU A 161 15.31 6.05 10.73
N SER A 162 16.52 6.57 10.55
CA SER A 162 16.90 7.86 11.15
C SER A 162 16.19 9.03 10.45
N GLY A 163 16.24 10.22 11.06
CA GLY A 163 15.52 11.40 10.59
C GLY A 163 15.89 11.84 9.17
N ASN A 164 17.17 11.71 8.78
CA ASN A 164 17.74 12.15 7.51
C ASN A 164 17.81 11.06 6.44
N GLN A 165 17.18 9.90 6.69
CA GLN A 165 17.27 8.73 5.83
C GLN A 165 16.02 8.55 5.00
N LEU A 166 16.20 8.11 3.76
CA LEU A 166 15.11 7.71 2.88
C LEU A 166 15.48 6.46 2.06
N PRO A 167 14.68 5.39 2.09
CA PRO A 167 14.83 4.28 1.16
C PRO A 167 14.56 4.69 -0.29
N VAL A 168 15.42 4.25 -1.20
CA VAL A 168 15.31 4.54 -2.65
C VAL A 168 15.31 3.31 -3.53
N ALA A 169 15.76 2.15 -3.02
CA ALA A 169 15.61 0.87 -3.70
C ALA A 169 15.55 -0.30 -2.72
N LYS A 170 14.97 -1.39 -3.19
CA LYS A 170 14.94 -2.69 -2.53
C LYS A 170 15.83 -3.67 -3.31
N ILE A 171 16.72 -4.33 -2.60
CA ILE A 171 17.62 -5.36 -3.13
C ILE A 171 17.21 -6.69 -2.55
N VAL A 172 17.07 -7.70 -3.39
CA VAL A 172 16.67 -9.06 -3.00
C VAL A 172 17.73 -10.07 -3.40
N LYS A 173 17.81 -11.16 -2.63
CA LYS A 173 18.58 -12.34 -3.02
C LYS A 173 17.80 -13.11 -4.07
N ASP A 174 18.44 -13.34 -5.22
CA ASP A 174 17.87 -14.16 -6.28
C ASP A 174 18.85 -15.30 -6.62
N GLY A 175 18.53 -16.50 -6.14
CA GLY A 175 19.38 -17.67 -6.24
C GLY A 175 20.73 -17.47 -5.53
N LYS A 176 21.80 -17.27 -6.30
CA LYS A 176 23.16 -17.02 -5.79
C LYS A 176 23.61 -15.55 -5.92
N GLY A 177 22.74 -14.70 -6.47
CA GLY A 177 23.03 -13.31 -6.78
C GLY A 177 22.18 -12.33 -6.00
N LEU A 178 22.41 -11.05 -6.27
CA LEU A 178 21.58 -9.96 -5.80
C LEU A 178 20.89 -9.32 -7.02
N SER A 179 19.71 -8.75 -6.82
CA SER A 179 19.03 -7.97 -7.84
C SER A 179 18.25 -6.82 -7.20
N ALA A 180 18.15 -5.70 -7.92
CA ALA A 180 17.28 -4.60 -7.54
C ALA A 180 15.87 -4.89 -8.05
N THR A 181 14.88 -4.80 -7.17
CA THR A 181 13.50 -5.11 -7.50
C THR A 181 12.85 -3.98 -8.29
N THR A 182 12.18 -4.31 -9.40
CA THR A 182 11.52 -3.33 -10.29
C THR A 182 10.12 -2.91 -9.84
N ASP A 183 9.47 -3.70 -8.99
CA ASP A 183 8.14 -3.41 -8.45
C ASP A 183 8.19 -2.77 -7.05
N TYR A 184 9.37 -2.35 -6.60
CA TYR A 184 9.51 -1.66 -5.32
C TYR A 184 8.86 -0.27 -5.38
N ILE A 185 7.98 0.01 -4.42
CA ILE A 185 7.39 1.34 -4.27
C ILE A 185 7.93 1.96 -2.97
N PRO A 186 8.81 2.99 -3.06
CA PRO A 186 9.37 3.65 -1.89
C PRO A 186 8.31 4.42 -1.10
N PRO A 187 8.66 4.92 0.09
CA PRO A 187 7.80 5.87 0.81
C PRO A 187 7.35 7.01 -0.12
N CYS A 188 6.06 7.27 -0.18
CA CYS A 188 5.44 8.29 -1.03
C CYS A 188 4.44 9.12 -0.23
N THR A 189 4.47 10.43 -0.42
CA THR A 189 3.57 11.37 0.29
C THR A 189 2.19 11.47 -0.35
N SER A 190 2.05 11.03 -1.60
CA SER A 190 0.83 11.07 -2.41
C SER A 190 0.88 9.95 -3.45
N LEU A 191 -0.27 9.56 -3.99
CA LEU A 191 -0.37 8.58 -5.07
C LEU A 191 0.31 9.07 -6.35
N GLY A 192 0.36 10.38 -6.59
CA GLY A 192 1.01 11.00 -7.74
C GLY A 192 2.54 11.05 -7.66
N ALA A 193 3.14 10.55 -6.59
CA ALA A 193 4.60 10.54 -6.43
C ALA A 193 5.29 9.38 -7.17
N HIS A 194 4.53 8.36 -7.60
CA HIS A 194 5.05 7.16 -8.24
C HIS A 194 4.07 6.58 -9.27
N ASP A 195 4.56 6.12 -10.43
CA ASP A 195 3.71 5.66 -11.54
C ASP A 195 2.82 4.47 -11.14
N GLN A 196 3.38 3.45 -10.49
CA GLN A 196 2.60 2.29 -10.03
C GLN A 196 1.51 2.65 -9.00
N LEU A 197 1.67 3.78 -8.28
CA LEU A 197 0.64 4.26 -7.35
C LEU A 197 -0.49 4.99 -8.10
N MET A 198 -0.19 5.69 -9.18
CA MET A 198 -1.22 6.23 -10.08
C MET A 198 -2.03 5.09 -10.73
N ASP A 199 -1.35 4.05 -11.22
CA ASP A 199 -2.02 2.87 -11.78
C ASP A 199 -2.91 2.16 -10.74
N PHE A 200 -2.43 2.08 -9.50
CA PHE A 200 -3.21 1.53 -8.39
C PHE A 200 -4.44 2.39 -8.06
N TYR A 201 -4.30 3.72 -8.08
CA TYR A 201 -5.43 4.64 -7.92
C TYR A 201 -6.50 4.39 -8.98
N ASP A 202 -6.13 4.34 -10.26
CA ASP A 202 -7.08 4.18 -11.36
C ASP A 202 -7.84 2.85 -11.24
N GLN A 203 -7.14 1.76 -10.89
CA GLN A 203 -7.74 0.46 -10.61
C GLN A 203 -8.69 0.49 -9.41
N ALA A 204 -8.27 1.08 -8.30
CA ALA A 204 -9.06 1.17 -7.09
C ALA A 204 -10.31 2.05 -7.29
N ALA A 205 -10.18 3.20 -7.95
CA ALA A 205 -11.29 4.09 -8.24
C ALA A 205 -12.35 3.41 -9.13
N SER A 206 -11.90 2.67 -10.15
CA SER A 206 -12.78 1.85 -11.00
C SER A 206 -13.48 0.75 -10.19
N PHE A 207 -12.73 0.01 -9.37
CA PHE A 207 -13.26 -1.03 -8.49
C PHE A 207 -14.33 -0.50 -7.53
N LEU A 208 -14.06 0.61 -6.84
CA LEU A 208 -14.99 1.22 -5.88
C LEU A 208 -16.29 1.64 -6.58
N LYS A 209 -16.18 2.29 -7.75
CA LYS A 209 -17.33 2.71 -8.55
C LYS A 209 -18.17 1.53 -9.04
N MET A 210 -17.52 0.48 -9.54
CA MET A 210 -18.21 -0.71 -9.99
C MET A 210 -18.87 -1.46 -8.82
N SER A 211 -18.18 -1.56 -7.70
CA SER A 211 -18.68 -2.19 -6.48
C SER A 211 -19.94 -1.50 -5.94
N GLU A 212 -19.97 -0.16 -5.95
CA GLU A 212 -21.16 0.62 -5.54
C GLU A 212 -22.35 0.30 -6.44
N ARG A 213 -22.16 0.39 -7.76
CA ARG A 213 -23.21 0.08 -8.75
C ARG A 213 -23.72 -1.37 -8.61
N ASN A 214 -22.80 -2.32 -8.46
CA ASN A 214 -23.14 -3.74 -8.32
C ASN A 214 -23.89 -3.99 -7.03
N ALA A 215 -23.47 -3.40 -5.90
CA ALA A 215 -24.17 -3.50 -4.63
C ALA A 215 -25.61 -2.97 -4.73
N ILE A 216 -25.83 -1.81 -5.35
CA ILE A 216 -27.18 -1.25 -5.58
C ILE A 216 -28.04 -2.21 -6.43
N THR A 217 -27.45 -2.76 -7.50
CA THR A 217 -28.15 -3.69 -8.38
C THR A 217 -28.55 -4.97 -7.65
N ILE A 218 -27.66 -5.51 -6.82
CA ILE A 218 -27.94 -6.70 -5.99
C ILE A 218 -29.06 -6.39 -4.98
N VAL A 219 -29.02 -5.23 -4.31
CA VAL A 219 -30.10 -4.77 -3.41
C VAL A 219 -31.45 -4.72 -4.14
N GLN A 220 -31.49 -4.12 -5.33
CA GLN A 220 -32.71 -4.03 -6.14
C GLN A 220 -33.26 -5.41 -6.51
N LYS A 221 -32.37 -6.34 -6.91
CA LYS A 221 -32.76 -7.72 -7.24
C LYS A 221 -33.38 -8.43 -6.03
N ILE A 222 -32.75 -8.34 -4.86
CA ILE A 222 -33.25 -8.93 -3.62
C ILE A 222 -34.64 -8.36 -3.27
N LYS A 223 -34.81 -7.03 -3.31
CA LYS A 223 -36.09 -6.39 -2.98
C LYS A 223 -37.21 -6.70 -3.99
N SER A 224 -36.86 -6.91 -5.26
CA SER A 224 -37.85 -7.17 -6.32
C SER A 224 -38.48 -8.57 -6.27
N LYS A 225 -37.77 -9.54 -5.70
CA LYS A 225 -38.22 -10.93 -5.58
C LYS A 225 -38.42 -11.24 -4.10
N GLN A 226 -39.65 -11.06 -3.60
CA GLN A 226 -40.08 -11.36 -2.23
C GLN A 226 -40.03 -12.87 -1.96
N ASN A 227 -38.82 -13.39 -1.79
CA ASN A 227 -38.56 -14.78 -1.47
C ASN A 227 -37.78 -14.83 -0.15
N GLU A 228 -38.29 -15.56 0.83
CA GLU A 228 -37.60 -15.80 2.10
C GLU A 228 -36.44 -16.77 1.86
N ASN A 229 -35.21 -16.26 1.87
CA ASN A 229 -34.00 -17.06 1.75
C ASN A 229 -32.89 -16.45 2.62
N THR A 230 -32.35 -17.24 3.53
CA THR A 230 -31.27 -16.84 4.46
C THR A 230 -30.04 -16.30 3.74
N ILE A 231 -29.71 -16.81 2.54
CA ILE A 231 -28.61 -16.31 1.70
C ILE A 231 -28.92 -14.90 1.20
N SER A 232 -30.15 -14.67 0.77
CA SER A 232 -30.61 -13.36 0.28
C SER A 232 -30.60 -12.34 1.41
N ASP A 233 -31.05 -12.71 2.60
CA ASP A 233 -31.06 -11.85 3.79
C ASP A 233 -29.63 -11.48 4.23
N ALA A 234 -28.75 -12.48 4.33
CA ALA A 234 -27.34 -12.26 4.70
C ALA A 234 -26.61 -11.39 3.66
N MET A 235 -26.85 -11.64 2.37
CA MET A 235 -26.27 -10.82 1.30
C MET A 235 -26.82 -9.39 1.34
N PHE A 236 -28.13 -9.22 1.59
CA PHE A 236 -28.77 -7.91 1.70
C PHE A 236 -28.09 -7.04 2.76
N ILE A 237 -27.84 -7.58 3.96
CA ILE A 237 -27.15 -6.88 5.05
C ILE A 237 -25.76 -6.41 4.59
N ALA A 238 -25.03 -7.26 3.86
CA ALA A 238 -23.69 -6.93 3.37
C ALA A 238 -23.72 -5.83 2.30
N VAL A 239 -24.52 -5.98 1.23
CA VAL A 239 -24.53 -5.01 0.14
C VAL A 239 -25.17 -3.68 0.54
N ASP A 240 -26.14 -3.68 1.45
CA ASP A 240 -26.80 -2.46 1.91
C ASP A 240 -25.85 -1.52 2.66
N LYS A 241 -25.05 -2.10 3.56
CA LYS A 241 -23.99 -1.36 4.27
C LYS A 241 -22.86 -0.91 3.35
N ILE A 242 -22.54 -1.72 2.35
CA ILE A 242 -21.41 -1.46 1.44
C ILE A 242 -21.71 -0.32 0.47
N TYR A 243 -22.87 -0.28 -0.18
CA TYR A 243 -23.16 0.85 -1.08
C TYR A 243 -23.20 2.17 -0.30
N ALA A 244 -23.76 2.18 0.92
CA ALA A 244 -23.83 3.38 1.75
C ALA A 244 -22.44 3.88 2.15
N TYR A 245 -21.55 2.95 2.52
CA TYR A 245 -20.15 3.26 2.80
C TYR A 245 -19.43 3.82 1.57
N LEU A 246 -19.59 3.18 0.41
CA LEU A 246 -18.94 3.60 -0.83
C LEU A 246 -19.39 4.98 -1.27
N ALA A 247 -20.69 5.28 -1.19
CA ALA A 247 -21.25 6.60 -1.48
C ALA A 247 -20.60 7.69 -0.62
N GLN A 248 -20.27 7.39 0.64
CA GLN A 248 -19.58 8.33 1.53
C GLN A 248 -18.13 8.57 1.13
N GLN A 249 -17.41 7.55 0.66
CA GLN A 249 -15.98 7.67 0.32
C GLN A 249 -15.72 8.19 -1.10
N MET A 250 -16.67 8.01 -2.03
CA MET A 250 -16.49 8.27 -3.45
C MET A 250 -16.05 9.71 -3.74
N THR A 251 -16.65 10.67 -3.02
CA THR A 251 -16.32 12.10 -3.19
C THR A 251 -14.88 12.38 -2.82
N THR A 252 -14.40 11.83 -1.69
CA THR A 252 -13.01 11.99 -1.25
C THR A 252 -12.03 11.40 -2.26
N VAL A 253 -12.26 10.17 -2.72
CA VAL A 253 -11.41 9.52 -3.73
C VAL A 253 -11.37 10.31 -5.04
N LYS A 254 -12.51 10.89 -5.45
CA LYS A 254 -12.61 11.67 -6.68
C LYS A 254 -11.99 13.06 -6.56
N TRP A 255 -12.07 13.70 -5.40
CA TRP A 255 -11.59 15.08 -5.21
C TRP A 255 -10.10 15.14 -4.91
N GLU A 256 -9.59 14.19 -4.12
CA GLU A 256 -8.15 14.14 -3.83
C GLU A 256 -7.34 13.53 -4.97
N GLN A 257 -7.91 12.62 -5.76
CA GLN A 257 -7.24 11.98 -6.90
C GLN A 257 -5.83 11.49 -6.55
N TYR A 258 -4.83 11.89 -7.36
CA TYR A 258 -3.43 11.55 -7.16
C TYR A 258 -2.79 12.27 -5.96
N ASP A 259 -3.41 13.31 -5.41
CA ASP A 259 -2.90 14.01 -4.21
C ASP A 259 -3.22 13.24 -2.92
N MET A 260 -4.14 12.28 -2.96
CA MET A 260 -4.45 11.41 -1.82
C MET A 260 -3.20 10.65 -1.37
N HIS A 261 -3.05 10.48 -0.06
CA HIS A 261 -1.95 9.68 0.49
C HIS A 261 -2.22 8.16 0.29
N PRO A 262 -1.23 7.33 -0.09
CA PRO A 262 -1.44 5.91 -0.38
C PRO A 262 -2.13 5.13 0.74
N LYS A 263 -1.75 5.41 1.99
CA LYS A 263 -2.39 4.86 3.20
C LYS A 263 -3.89 5.13 3.26
N ASP A 264 -4.36 6.29 2.82
CA ASP A 264 -5.78 6.66 2.95
C ASP A 264 -6.64 5.92 1.92
N LEU A 265 -6.14 5.73 0.69
CA LEU A 265 -6.79 4.86 -0.28
C LEU A 265 -6.83 3.39 0.20
N LEU A 266 -5.70 2.88 0.71
CA LEU A 266 -5.64 1.54 1.30
C LEU A 266 -6.60 1.39 2.48
N LYS A 267 -6.71 2.41 3.34
CA LYS A 267 -7.67 2.44 4.45
C LYS A 267 -9.11 2.32 3.93
N ILE A 268 -9.47 3.00 2.85
CA ILE A 268 -10.82 2.89 2.25
C ILE A 268 -11.11 1.44 1.81
N LEU A 269 -10.14 0.80 1.15
CA LEU A 269 -10.28 -0.58 0.66
C LEU A 269 -10.31 -1.62 1.81
N VAL A 270 -9.48 -1.44 2.84
CA VAL A 270 -9.49 -2.29 4.04
C VAL A 270 -10.80 -2.09 4.83
N SER A 271 -11.30 -0.86 4.93
CA SER A 271 -12.57 -0.56 5.58
C SER A 271 -13.76 -1.17 4.81
N PHE A 272 -13.74 -1.15 3.48
CA PHE A 272 -14.71 -1.90 2.67
C PHE A 272 -14.71 -3.39 3.08
N ALA A 273 -13.53 -4.01 3.17
CA ALA A 273 -13.43 -5.42 3.55
C ALA A 273 -13.94 -5.70 4.97
N ARG A 274 -13.61 -4.82 5.94
CA ARG A 274 -14.09 -4.90 7.33
C ARG A 274 -15.61 -4.81 7.42
N ILE A 275 -16.22 -3.87 6.70
CA ILE A 275 -17.67 -3.68 6.68
C ILE A 275 -18.34 -4.88 6.03
N PHE A 276 -17.81 -5.37 4.91
CA PHE A 276 -18.38 -6.53 4.22
C PHE A 276 -18.32 -7.77 5.12
N LYS A 277 -17.14 -8.10 5.65
CA LYS A 277 -16.96 -9.26 6.54
C LYS A 277 -17.83 -9.13 7.78
N GLY A 278 -17.79 -7.99 8.45
CA GLY A 278 -18.60 -7.75 9.66
C GLY A 278 -20.10 -7.84 9.40
N SER A 279 -20.56 -7.52 8.19
CA SER A 279 -21.96 -7.66 7.80
C SER A 279 -22.36 -9.13 7.60
N VAL A 280 -21.46 -9.93 7.04
CA VAL A 280 -21.63 -11.39 6.94
C VAL A 280 -21.61 -12.04 8.33
N ASP A 281 -20.68 -11.63 9.19
CA ASP A 281 -20.48 -12.20 10.54
C ASP A 281 -21.65 -11.89 11.51
N VAL A 282 -22.50 -10.90 11.21
CA VAL A 282 -23.73 -10.64 11.98
C VAL A 282 -24.79 -11.72 11.73
N SER A 283 -24.69 -12.46 10.61
CA SER A 283 -25.56 -13.61 10.35
C SER A 283 -25.17 -14.79 11.26
N SER A 284 -26.07 -15.75 11.45
CA SER A 284 -25.71 -16.97 12.22
C SER A 284 -24.52 -17.70 11.55
N PRO A 285 -23.70 -18.46 12.31
CA PRO A 285 -22.58 -19.21 11.75
C PRO A 285 -22.95 -20.08 10.55
N GLU A 286 -24.13 -20.70 10.61
CA GLU A 286 -24.68 -21.55 9.53
C GLU A 286 -25.01 -20.72 8.29
N ASN A 287 -25.62 -19.55 8.46
CA ASN A 287 -25.96 -18.65 7.35
C ASN A 287 -24.69 -18.07 6.71
N LYS A 288 -23.67 -17.73 7.50
CA LYS A 288 -22.35 -17.31 7.00
C LYS A 288 -21.72 -18.40 6.14
N GLU A 289 -21.69 -19.64 6.62
CA GLU A 289 -21.12 -20.76 5.86
C GLU A 289 -21.89 -21.01 4.56
N GLN A 290 -23.23 -21.00 4.62
CA GLN A 290 -24.08 -21.11 3.44
C GLN A 290 -23.81 -20.00 2.42
N LEU A 291 -23.66 -18.75 2.87
CA LEU A 291 -23.37 -17.60 2.01
C LEU A 291 -22.01 -17.74 1.31
N PHE A 292 -20.96 -18.15 2.02
CA PHE A 292 -19.64 -18.35 1.41
C PHE A 292 -19.59 -19.55 0.47
N ASN A 293 -20.30 -20.63 0.79
CA ASN A 293 -20.45 -21.75 -0.13
C ASN A 293 -21.19 -21.32 -1.39
N TYR A 294 -22.25 -20.51 -1.24
CA TYR A 294 -22.96 -19.91 -2.36
C TYR A 294 -22.04 -19.03 -3.22
N PHE A 295 -21.20 -18.18 -2.61
CA PHE A 295 -20.19 -17.44 -3.37
C PHE A 295 -19.29 -18.36 -4.18
N GLY A 296 -18.87 -19.47 -3.57
CA GLY A 296 -18.01 -20.46 -4.20
C GLY A 296 -18.62 -21.12 -5.43
N GLU A 297 -19.92 -21.43 -5.41
CA GLU A 297 -20.66 -21.99 -6.56
C GLU A 297 -20.61 -21.08 -7.81
N TRP A 298 -20.49 -19.77 -7.60
CA TRP A 298 -20.55 -18.75 -8.65
C TRP A 298 -19.17 -18.19 -9.05
N THR A 299 -18.15 -18.33 -8.20
CA THR A 299 -16.81 -17.77 -8.47
C THR A 299 -15.71 -18.82 -8.58
N ASP A 300 -16.03 -20.11 -8.54
CA ASP A 300 -15.08 -21.23 -8.52
C ASP A 300 -14.01 -21.12 -7.40
N LEU A 301 -14.38 -20.48 -6.29
CA LEU A 301 -13.55 -20.36 -5.08
C LEU A 301 -14.15 -21.23 -3.99
N LYS A 302 -13.33 -21.76 -3.08
CA LYS A 302 -13.86 -22.45 -1.89
C LYS A 302 -14.36 -21.40 -0.88
N GLY A 303 -15.42 -21.71 -0.13
CA GLY A 303 -15.94 -20.81 0.92
C GLY A 303 -14.87 -20.36 1.92
N GLY A 304 -13.99 -21.28 2.35
CA GLY A 304 -12.86 -20.96 3.23
C GLY A 304 -11.82 -20.00 2.62
N ALA A 305 -11.75 -19.87 1.28
CA ALA A 305 -10.87 -18.90 0.63
C ALA A 305 -11.36 -17.47 0.83
N TYR A 306 -12.67 -17.24 0.89
CA TYR A 306 -13.24 -15.93 1.22
C TYR A 306 -12.90 -15.52 2.65
N GLU A 307 -13.10 -16.42 3.62
CA GLU A 307 -12.77 -16.15 5.02
C GLU A 307 -11.28 -15.82 5.20
N LYS A 308 -10.41 -16.57 4.51
CA LYS A 308 -8.97 -16.27 4.50
C LYS A 308 -8.70 -14.89 3.88
N THR A 309 -9.25 -14.60 2.70
CA THR A 309 -9.05 -13.32 2.01
C THR A 309 -9.46 -12.14 2.89
N PHE A 310 -10.63 -12.21 3.54
CA PHE A 310 -11.07 -11.18 4.47
C PHE A 310 -10.17 -11.08 5.71
N THR A 311 -9.66 -12.19 6.22
CA THR A 311 -8.75 -12.18 7.37
C THR A 311 -7.42 -11.53 7.01
N ASP A 312 -6.87 -11.85 5.84
CA ASP A 312 -5.60 -11.30 5.35
C ASP A 312 -5.69 -9.77 5.15
N ILE A 313 -6.75 -9.27 4.51
CA ILE A 313 -6.93 -7.84 4.26
C ILE A 313 -7.24 -7.04 5.55
N ILE A 314 -8.01 -7.62 6.48
CA ILE A 314 -8.38 -6.94 7.72
C ILE A 314 -7.15 -6.78 8.63
N ASN A 315 -6.26 -7.76 8.66
CA ASN A 315 -5.04 -7.73 9.46
C ASN A 315 -3.86 -7.04 8.75
N LEU A 316 -4.10 -6.45 7.58
CA LEU A 316 -3.07 -5.73 6.84
C LEU A 316 -2.55 -4.54 7.64
N ASN A 317 -1.25 -4.54 7.92
CA ASN A 317 -0.55 -3.39 8.49
C ASN A 317 0.07 -2.56 7.37
N TYR A 318 -0.15 -1.24 7.40
CA TYR A 318 0.47 -0.34 6.42
C TYR A 318 1.99 -0.34 6.58
N ASN A 319 2.69 -0.76 5.52
CA ASN A 319 4.14 -0.73 5.41
C ASN A 319 4.53 0.44 4.51
N HIS A 320 4.97 1.54 5.12
CA HIS A 320 5.39 2.70 4.35
C HIS A 320 6.76 2.55 3.70
N LEU A 321 7.58 1.60 4.18
CA LEU A 321 8.91 1.34 3.62
C LEU A 321 8.81 0.61 2.28
N ASP A 322 7.77 -0.20 2.08
CA ASP A 322 7.45 -0.89 0.84
C ASP A 322 5.92 -0.92 0.65
N VAL A 323 5.41 0.08 -0.06
CA VAL A 323 3.96 0.23 -0.25
C VAL A 323 3.41 -0.87 -1.16
N ASN A 324 4.25 -1.49 -2.00
CA ASN A 324 3.82 -2.52 -2.94
C ASN A 324 3.36 -3.80 -2.23
N GLU A 325 3.91 -4.14 -1.07
CA GLU A 325 3.44 -5.27 -0.25
C GLU A 325 1.96 -5.14 0.12
N ASN A 326 1.55 -3.93 0.51
CA ASN A 326 0.14 -3.64 0.78
C ASN A 326 -0.69 -3.74 -0.50
N ILE A 327 -0.24 -3.12 -1.58
CA ILE A 327 -0.96 -3.08 -2.86
C ILE A 327 -1.19 -4.48 -3.42
N LYS A 328 -0.21 -5.39 -3.34
CA LYS A 328 -0.36 -6.79 -3.77
C LYS A 328 -1.53 -7.47 -3.06
N THR A 329 -1.59 -7.33 -1.73
CA THR A 329 -2.64 -7.93 -0.90
C THR A 329 -4.00 -7.33 -1.22
N VAL A 330 -4.09 -6.01 -1.29
CA VAL A 330 -5.36 -5.29 -1.58
C VAL A 330 -5.84 -5.56 -2.99
N SER A 331 -4.95 -5.62 -3.97
CA SER A 331 -5.30 -5.90 -5.37
C SER A 331 -5.83 -7.31 -5.57
N ALA A 332 -5.30 -8.30 -4.85
CA ALA A 332 -5.85 -9.65 -4.84
C ALA A 332 -7.29 -9.67 -4.28
N PHE A 333 -7.53 -8.96 -3.17
CA PHE A 333 -8.86 -8.78 -2.60
C PHE A 333 -9.83 -8.10 -3.57
N MET A 334 -9.43 -6.97 -4.19
CA MET A 334 -10.27 -6.25 -5.15
C MET A 334 -10.70 -7.15 -6.31
N LYS A 335 -9.79 -7.95 -6.88
CA LYS A 335 -10.10 -8.89 -7.97
C LYS A 335 -11.14 -9.95 -7.56
N ILE A 336 -11.02 -10.50 -6.35
CA ILE A 336 -11.97 -11.49 -5.83
C ILE A 336 -13.36 -10.86 -5.65
N MET A 337 -13.41 -9.68 -5.03
CA MET A 337 -14.67 -8.98 -4.76
C MET A 337 -15.34 -8.47 -6.03
N ASP A 338 -14.57 -7.94 -6.98
CA ASP A 338 -15.08 -7.49 -8.27
C ASP A 338 -15.73 -8.65 -9.03
N ARG A 339 -15.05 -9.80 -9.10
CA ARG A 339 -15.60 -11.02 -9.70
C ARG A 339 -16.89 -11.44 -8.99
N LEU A 340 -16.89 -11.51 -7.66
CA LEU A 340 -18.05 -11.90 -6.88
C LEU A 340 -19.26 -11.00 -7.16
N LEU A 341 -19.10 -9.69 -6.95
CA LEU A 341 -20.19 -8.73 -7.10
C LEU A 341 -20.71 -8.72 -8.54
N THR A 342 -19.81 -8.80 -9.52
CA THR A 342 -20.19 -8.84 -10.94
C THR A 342 -21.01 -10.08 -11.26
N VAL A 343 -20.58 -11.28 -10.86
CA VAL A 343 -21.36 -12.51 -11.12
C VAL A 343 -22.72 -12.46 -10.43
N LEU A 344 -22.80 -11.96 -9.19
CA LEU A 344 -24.07 -11.80 -8.49
C LEU A 344 -25.01 -10.79 -9.15
N THR A 345 -24.50 -9.82 -9.93
CA THR A 345 -25.38 -8.99 -10.76
C THR A 345 -25.98 -9.73 -11.95
N GLN A 346 -25.43 -10.89 -12.35
CA GLN A 346 -25.87 -11.66 -13.51
C GLN A 346 -26.85 -12.77 -13.15
N VAL A 347 -26.87 -13.25 -11.90
CA VAL A 347 -27.81 -14.29 -11.48
C VAL A 347 -29.26 -13.82 -11.51
N ASP A 348 -30.17 -14.69 -11.93
CA ASP A 348 -31.60 -14.35 -12.00
C ASP A 348 -32.21 -14.07 -10.62
N TYR A 349 -31.69 -14.74 -9.59
CA TYR A 349 -32.16 -14.64 -8.22
C TYR A 349 -31.02 -14.93 -7.24
N ILE A 350 -30.83 -14.04 -6.26
CA ILE A 350 -29.82 -14.20 -5.21
C ILE A 350 -30.25 -15.34 -4.28
N GLY A 351 -29.35 -16.30 -4.07
CA GLY A 351 -29.60 -17.48 -3.28
C GLY A 351 -30.26 -18.65 -4.01
N LYS A 352 -30.51 -18.55 -5.34
CA LYS A 352 -30.71 -19.74 -6.18
C LYS A 352 -29.36 -20.45 -6.35
N ARG A 353 -29.24 -21.69 -5.86
CA ARG A 353 -28.05 -22.51 -6.13
C ARG A 353 -27.92 -22.79 -7.63
N ARG A 354 -26.69 -22.95 -8.11
CA ARG A 354 -26.42 -23.25 -9.52
C ARG A 354 -27.04 -24.61 -9.86
N ASP A 355 -27.88 -24.68 -10.90
CA ASP A 355 -28.50 -25.93 -11.35
C ASP A 355 -27.38 -26.89 -11.82
N MET A 356 -26.87 -27.73 -10.92
CA MET A 356 -26.07 -28.89 -11.31
C MET A 356 -27.06 -29.90 -11.87
N GLY A 357 -26.99 -30.15 -13.18
CA GLY A 357 -27.83 -31.13 -13.85
C GLY A 357 -27.93 -32.42 -13.03
N ILE A 358 -29.15 -32.94 -12.93
CA ILE A 358 -29.51 -34.11 -12.13
C ILE A 358 -28.48 -35.24 -12.32
N PHE A 359 -27.65 -35.50 -11.31
CA PHE A 359 -26.88 -36.73 -11.23
C PHE A 359 -27.80 -37.79 -10.63
N VAL A 360 -28.37 -38.63 -11.50
CA VAL A 360 -29.07 -39.84 -11.10
C VAL A 360 -28.02 -40.79 -10.51
N HIS A 361 -27.98 -40.91 -9.19
CA HIS A 361 -27.43 -42.11 -8.58
C HIS A 361 -28.44 -43.23 -8.81
N GLU A 362 -28.14 -44.12 -9.76
CA GLU A 362 -28.82 -45.42 -9.82
C GLU A 362 -28.57 -46.15 -8.48
N ASN A 363 -29.60 -46.17 -7.63
CA ASN A 363 -29.65 -47.13 -6.54
C ASN A 363 -29.78 -48.52 -7.17
N ILE A 364 -28.73 -49.33 -7.07
CA ILE A 364 -28.83 -50.77 -7.32
C ILE A 364 -29.74 -51.34 -6.23
N VAL A 365 -31.02 -51.52 -6.56
CA VAL A 365 -31.96 -52.27 -5.74
C VAL A 365 -31.53 -53.74 -5.81
N ASN A 366 -30.90 -54.23 -4.75
CA ASN A 366 -30.73 -55.67 -4.55
C ASN A 366 -32.10 -56.27 -4.22
N GLU A 367 -32.80 -56.77 -5.24
CA GLU A 367 -33.91 -57.69 -5.06
C GLU A 367 -33.41 -58.96 -4.38
N LYS A 368 -33.67 -59.10 -3.07
CA LYS A 368 -33.63 -60.41 -2.43
C LYS A 368 -34.95 -61.11 -2.68
N SER A 369 -34.89 -62.08 -3.58
CA SER A 369 -35.94 -63.05 -3.88
C SER A 369 -36.48 -63.73 -2.62
N SER A 370 -37.80 -63.66 -2.46
CA SER A 370 -38.58 -64.47 -1.53
C SER A 370 -38.47 -65.97 -1.87
N LYS A 371 -38.11 -66.81 -0.90
CA LYS A 371 -38.48 -68.24 -0.91
C LYS A 371 -39.27 -68.57 0.34
N SER A 372 -40.50 -68.97 0.10
CA SER A 372 -41.49 -69.57 0.98
C SER A 372 -41.06 -70.96 1.48
N GLY A 373 -41.40 -71.28 2.72
CA GLY A 373 -41.41 -72.65 3.24
C GLY A 373 -41.59 -72.71 4.76
N GLY A 374 -42.83 -72.68 5.24
CA GLY A 374 -43.18 -73.22 6.58
C GLY A 374 -43.07 -74.76 6.60
N PRO A 375 -43.29 -75.45 7.73
CA PRO A 375 -44.46 -75.24 8.63
C PRO A 375 -44.13 -75.38 10.15
N SER A 376 -44.89 -74.76 11.08
CA SER A 376 -45.98 -75.34 11.92
C SER A 376 -45.58 -75.89 13.32
N PHE A 377 -46.19 -75.28 14.37
CA PHE A 377 -46.53 -75.80 15.73
C PHE A 377 -45.34 -76.10 16.68
N LEU A 378 -45.32 -75.90 18.02
CA LEU A 378 -46.32 -75.73 19.10
C LEU A 378 -45.67 -75.00 20.32
N ALA A 379 -46.54 -74.48 21.21
CA ALA A 379 -46.48 -74.28 22.68
C ALA A 379 -45.16 -74.58 23.43
N GLU A 380 -44.68 -73.77 24.38
CA GLU A 380 -45.32 -73.24 25.61
C GLU A 380 -44.76 -71.85 26.00
#